data_AF-J9ECH3-F1
#
_entry.id   AF-J9ECH3-F1
#
_cell.length_a   1.000
_cell.length_b   1.000
_cell.length_c   1.000
_cell.angle_alpha   90.00
_cell.angle_beta   90.00
_cell.angle_gamma   90.00
#
_symmetry.space_group_name_H-M   'P 1'
#
loop_
_entity.id
_entity.type
_entity.pdbx_description
1 polymer ?
#
loop_
_entity_poly.entity_id
_entity_poly.type
_entity_poly.pdbx_seq_one_letter_code
_entity_poly.pdbx_strand_id
1 'polypeptide(L)'
;MEVSDSDSKLLNKLCSLDINGVCRRPPDNIMRDLEKLNEDLDLSRLLSECRDPDLLADIVRSQGSSKALPSIINLVESNSNAIAHLPLECICELFLHYIASSSSCYSNMTPSSERLNAMRQRLRNAITSPTATRASVLETIEYLAVHLAAHSVSERCAAAHSMALLLDHDTNAQVLPIATNATPAGSLHKVAYFSELKHRICALLSQACAVETDLNRLSDYLTFLFEYADSKNLHLVAHYISNMVERLKDGIEADIIRINAISFYERYFKEVEQNEAEWTEELEVLLPQNVKKVTVCIEKPDMTISSLMMISTAVSGMLQLLCSQWKKKDRLATRVLMDLWFPTSGRRPKVLNADGIELLPTWLKLKMLRTEDDRIIRVAMDDMKVKDALKFIQSFALTSYSCTKLLTILDSDETPLEGDLLKEAQRASMFVRGYKLRNAKGGEKFLERVTEAKSLHECVKMEVDESDIYMKLNSLPTVFDADDVDMKRIIFNHMSVTELINCIERVKFWT
;
A
#
# COMPACT_ATOMS: atom_id res chain seq x y z
N MET A 1 33.50 45.76 -9.81
CA MET A 1 34.72 44.99 -10.08
C MET A 1 34.70 43.83 -9.09
N GLU A 2 34.20 42.67 -9.53
CA GLU A 2 34.15 41.49 -8.66
C GLU A 2 35.58 40.99 -8.46
N VAL A 3 35.99 40.90 -7.21
CA VAL A 3 37.31 40.38 -6.86
C VAL A 3 37.22 38.86 -6.91
N SER A 4 37.93 38.24 -7.86
CA SER A 4 37.99 36.78 -8.01
C SER A 4 39.00 36.16 -7.03
N ASP A 5 38.85 34.86 -6.72
CA ASP A 5 39.81 34.12 -5.87
C ASP A 5 41.24 34.11 -6.44
N SER A 6 41.38 34.27 -7.76
CA SER A 6 42.66 34.41 -8.47
C SER A 6 43.35 35.76 -8.22
N ASP A 7 42.59 36.83 -7.98
CA ASP A 7 43.14 38.20 -7.88
C ASP A 7 43.37 38.66 -6.44
N SER A 8 42.86 37.92 -5.45
CA SER A 8 42.89 38.32 -4.05
C SER A 8 43.83 37.49 -3.19
N LYS A 9 44.84 38.16 -2.63
CA LYS A 9 45.76 37.58 -1.64
C LYS A 9 45.12 37.27 -0.29
N LEU A 10 43.92 37.79 -0.03
CA LEU A 10 43.24 37.73 1.27
C LEU A 10 41.97 36.87 1.25
N LEU A 11 41.29 36.71 0.11
CA LEU A 11 40.07 35.86 0.00
C LEU A 11 40.37 34.41 0.41
N ASN A 12 41.49 33.85 -0.09
CA ASN A 12 41.96 32.52 0.30
C ASN A 12 42.40 32.39 1.77
N LYS A 13 42.42 33.50 2.53
CA LYS A 13 42.74 33.55 3.97
C LYS A 13 41.55 33.95 4.83
N LEU A 14 40.43 34.35 4.23
CA LEU A 14 39.22 34.77 4.93
C LEU A 14 38.32 33.55 5.17
N CYS A 15 37.85 33.41 6.40
CA CYS A 15 36.99 32.31 6.84
C CYS A 15 35.53 32.81 6.88
N SER A 16 34.71 32.47 5.89
CA SER A 16 33.28 32.80 5.89
C SER A 16 32.48 31.71 6.61
N LEU A 17 32.04 31.98 7.86
CA LEU A 17 31.23 31.06 8.67
C LEU A 17 29.82 30.84 8.06
N ASP A 18 29.77 30.11 6.96
CA ASP A 18 28.55 29.59 6.36
C ASP A 18 28.32 28.16 6.85
N ILE A 19 27.46 28.03 7.86
CA ILE A 19 27.13 26.77 8.53
C ILE A 19 26.36 25.81 7.59
N ASN A 20 25.73 26.35 6.54
CA ASN A 20 24.95 25.58 5.57
C ASN A 20 25.66 25.45 4.21
N GLY A 21 26.88 25.98 4.09
CA GLY A 21 27.68 25.93 2.86
C GLY A 21 28.31 24.56 2.61
N VAL A 22 28.95 24.39 1.45
CA VAL A 22 29.72 23.17 1.14
C VAL A 22 30.83 22.94 2.18
N CYS A 23 31.04 21.69 2.58
CA CYS A 23 32.16 21.34 3.46
C CYS A 23 33.45 21.89 2.88
N ARG A 24 34.15 22.73 3.65
CA ARG A 24 35.37 23.36 3.17
C ARG A 24 36.45 22.31 3.01
N ARG A 25 37.13 22.34 1.86
CA ARG A 25 38.33 21.54 1.62
C ARG A 25 39.46 22.07 2.53
N PRO A 26 40.20 21.20 3.25
CA PRO A 26 41.39 21.62 3.97
C PRO A 26 42.42 22.29 3.03
N PRO A 27 43.24 23.24 3.52
CA PRO A 27 44.36 23.81 2.76
C PRO A 27 45.29 22.74 2.14
N ASP A 28 45.87 23.03 0.97
CA ASP A 28 46.67 22.06 0.20
C ASP A 28 47.92 21.53 0.92
N ASN A 29 48.47 22.29 1.86
CA ASN A 29 49.55 21.79 2.72
C ASN A 29 49.03 20.70 3.67
N ILE A 30 47.85 20.89 4.27
CA ILE A 30 47.22 19.88 5.14
C ILE A 30 46.83 18.65 4.33
N MET A 31 46.30 18.82 3.11
CA MET A 31 45.99 17.69 2.23
C MET A 31 47.23 16.86 1.91
N ARG A 32 48.36 17.50 1.59
CA ARG A 32 49.64 16.81 1.36
C ARG A 32 50.17 16.11 2.61
N ASP A 33 50.03 16.74 3.78
CA ASP A 33 50.41 16.11 5.05
C ASP A 33 49.55 14.87 5.34
N LEU A 34 48.24 14.91 5.03
CA LEU A 34 47.33 13.77 5.14
C LEU A 34 47.64 12.65 4.14
N GLU A 35 47.94 13.00 2.89
CA GLU A 35 48.36 12.04 1.86
C GLU A 35 49.65 11.32 2.29
N LYS A 36 50.64 12.08 2.74
CA LYS A 36 51.88 11.51 3.29
C LYS A 36 51.62 10.62 4.50
N LEU A 37 50.74 11.03 5.42
CA LEU A 37 50.39 10.21 6.58
C LEU A 37 49.67 8.92 6.18
N ASN A 38 48.83 8.97 5.13
CA ASN A 38 48.18 7.79 4.59
C ASN A 38 49.19 6.81 3.99
N GLU A 39 50.22 7.31 3.28
CA GLU A 39 51.32 6.49 2.77
C GLU A 39 52.19 5.92 3.90
N ASP A 40 52.53 6.75 4.90
CA ASP A 40 53.42 6.35 6.00
C ASP A 40 52.75 5.33 6.96
N LEU A 41 51.43 5.39 7.14
CA LEU A 41 50.68 4.59 8.14
C LEU A 41 49.64 3.63 7.54
N ASP A 42 49.54 3.52 6.21
CA ASP A 42 48.49 2.75 5.52
C ASP A 42 47.08 3.05 6.04
N LEU A 43 46.73 4.34 6.24
CA LEU A 43 45.46 4.74 6.86
C LEU A 43 44.24 4.19 6.10
N SER A 44 44.32 4.09 4.78
CA SER A 44 43.29 3.48 3.92
C SER A 44 43.06 2.00 4.28
N ARG A 45 44.13 1.22 4.49
CA ARG A 45 44.04 -0.17 4.94
C ARG A 45 43.42 -0.24 6.33
N LEU A 46 43.89 0.58 7.27
CA LEU A 46 43.36 0.63 8.64
C LEU A 46 41.87 0.99 8.66
N LEU A 47 41.44 1.94 7.85
CA LEU A 47 40.02 2.30 7.71
C LEU A 47 39.21 1.11 7.16
N SER A 48 39.74 0.40 6.16
CA SER A 48 39.07 -0.79 5.61
C SER A 48 38.95 -1.95 6.61
N GLU A 49 39.83 -2.01 7.61
CA GLU A 49 39.86 -3.05 8.65
C GLU A 49 39.16 -2.62 9.97
N CYS A 50 38.83 -1.34 10.13
CA CYS A 50 38.27 -0.80 11.36
C CYS A 50 36.82 -1.27 11.60
N ARG A 51 36.59 -2.11 12.62
CA ARG A 51 35.26 -2.68 12.95
C ARG A 51 34.71 -2.24 14.30
N ASP A 52 35.49 -1.52 15.10
CA ASP A 52 35.09 -1.05 16.42
C ASP A 52 35.57 0.40 16.64
N PRO A 53 34.78 1.41 16.24
CA PRO A 53 33.50 1.34 15.52
C PRO A 53 33.66 1.09 14.00
N ASP A 54 32.61 0.58 13.35
CA ASP A 54 32.60 0.42 11.88
C ASP A 54 32.31 1.75 11.16
N LEU A 55 33.37 2.54 11.00
CA LEU A 55 33.30 3.88 10.43
C LEU A 55 32.75 3.91 9.00
N LEU A 56 33.07 2.90 8.18
CA LEU A 56 32.63 2.86 6.79
C LEU A 56 31.14 2.55 6.68
N ALA A 57 30.66 1.59 7.45
CA ALA A 57 29.23 1.30 7.51
C ALA A 57 28.44 2.50 8.07
N ASP A 58 28.97 3.17 9.11
CA ASP A 58 28.34 4.37 9.68
C ASP A 58 28.28 5.54 8.68
N ILE A 59 29.31 5.71 7.84
CA ILE A 59 29.30 6.72 6.78
C ILE A 59 28.22 6.38 5.72
N VAL A 60 28.11 5.12 5.31
CA VAL A 60 27.08 4.69 4.34
C VAL A 60 25.69 4.97 4.89
N ARG A 61 25.42 4.60 6.15
CA ARG A 61 24.12 4.81 6.79
C ARG A 61 23.78 6.28 7.02
N SER A 62 24.77 7.10 7.40
CA SER A 62 24.54 8.50 7.76
C SER A 62 24.48 9.44 6.55
N GLN A 63 25.33 9.23 5.54
CA GLN A 63 25.42 10.11 4.37
C GLN A 63 24.62 9.59 3.16
N GLY A 64 24.24 8.33 3.18
CA GLY A 64 23.59 7.63 2.07
C GLY A 64 24.58 7.12 1.02
N SER A 65 24.17 6.05 0.34
CA SER A 65 24.99 5.29 -0.61
C SER A 65 25.60 6.15 -1.71
N SER A 66 24.84 7.08 -2.29
CA SER A 66 25.29 7.91 -3.42
C SER A 66 26.49 8.81 -3.07
N LYS A 67 26.63 9.24 -1.82
CA LYS A 67 27.75 10.07 -1.35
C LYS A 67 28.93 9.24 -0.86
N ALA A 68 28.67 8.10 -0.22
CA ALA A 68 29.71 7.25 0.35
C ALA A 68 30.45 6.44 -0.73
N LEU A 69 29.72 5.99 -1.75
CA LEU A 69 30.20 5.01 -2.72
C LEU A 69 31.44 5.43 -3.53
N PRO A 70 31.59 6.68 -4.02
CA PRO A 70 32.81 7.10 -4.70
C PRO A 70 34.07 6.93 -3.83
N SER A 71 33.96 7.18 -2.53
CA SER A 71 35.07 7.00 -1.59
C SER A 71 35.42 5.53 -1.37
N ILE A 72 34.40 4.66 -1.31
CA ILE A 72 34.57 3.21 -1.20
C ILE A 72 35.19 2.62 -2.47
N ILE A 73 34.78 3.10 -3.66
CA ILE A 73 35.39 2.70 -4.94
C ILE A 73 36.88 3.05 -4.94
N ASN A 74 37.23 4.30 -4.61
CA ASN A 74 38.63 4.74 -4.56
C ASN A 74 39.46 3.90 -3.55
N LEU A 75 38.85 3.52 -2.42
CA LEU A 75 39.50 2.66 -1.42
C LEU A 75 39.80 1.26 -1.97
N VAL A 76 38.86 0.66 -2.72
CA VAL A 76 39.05 -0.66 -3.33
C VAL A 76 40.00 -0.60 -4.53
N GLU A 77 40.01 0.50 -5.27
CA GLU A 77 40.93 0.70 -6.39
C GLU A 77 42.37 0.88 -5.93
N SER A 78 42.58 1.58 -4.81
CA SER A 78 43.89 1.77 -4.20
C SER A 78 44.40 0.53 -3.47
N ASN A 79 43.51 -0.31 -2.94
CA ASN A 79 43.86 -1.52 -2.21
C ASN A 79 42.93 -2.70 -2.57
N SER A 80 43.43 -3.63 -3.40
CA SER A 80 42.67 -4.84 -3.78
C SER A 80 42.33 -5.74 -2.58
N ASN A 81 43.15 -5.75 -1.53
CA ASN A 81 42.89 -6.51 -0.31
C ASN A 81 41.77 -5.88 0.54
N ALA A 82 41.35 -4.64 0.28
CA ALA A 82 40.23 -4.02 0.98
C ALA A 82 38.95 -4.85 0.82
N ILE A 83 38.76 -5.52 -0.32
CA ILE A 83 37.62 -6.42 -0.57
C ILE A 83 37.57 -7.56 0.46
N ALA A 84 38.67 -8.00 1.05
CA ALA A 84 38.66 -9.06 2.06
C ALA A 84 38.23 -8.57 3.43
N HIS A 85 38.42 -7.27 3.72
CA HIS A 85 38.20 -6.71 5.04
C HIS A 85 36.89 -5.95 5.14
N LEU A 86 36.53 -5.08 4.17
CA LEU A 86 35.34 -4.19 4.12
C LEU A 86 34.05 -4.69 4.80
N PRO A 87 33.20 -3.84 5.41
CA PRO A 87 31.92 -4.28 5.99
C PRO A 87 31.04 -4.96 4.94
N LEU A 88 30.21 -5.94 5.32
CA LEU A 88 29.38 -6.67 4.36
C LEU A 88 28.40 -5.73 3.67
N GLU A 89 27.77 -4.82 4.42
CA GLU A 89 26.94 -3.73 3.90
C GLU A 89 27.64 -2.96 2.75
N CYS A 90 28.90 -2.55 2.94
CA CYS A 90 29.67 -1.82 1.93
C CYS A 90 29.97 -2.67 0.68
N ILE A 91 30.22 -3.97 0.85
CA ILE A 91 30.46 -4.88 -0.29
C ILE A 91 29.18 -5.13 -1.05
N CYS A 92 28.06 -5.33 -0.37
CA CYS A 92 26.77 -5.48 -1.01
C CYS A 92 26.43 -4.24 -1.84
N GLU A 93 26.61 -3.03 -1.28
CA GLU A 93 26.43 -1.76 -1.99
C GLU A 93 27.31 -1.70 -3.24
N LEU A 94 28.61 -1.95 -3.08
CA LEU A 94 29.58 -1.90 -4.17
C LEU A 94 29.24 -2.92 -5.28
N PHE A 95 28.87 -4.14 -4.89
CA PHE A 95 28.50 -5.21 -5.81
C PHE A 95 27.22 -4.87 -6.60
N LEU A 96 26.18 -4.39 -5.92
CA LEU A 96 24.94 -3.94 -6.57
C LEU A 96 25.18 -2.76 -7.51
N HIS A 97 25.98 -1.78 -7.09
CA HIS A 97 26.33 -0.65 -7.94
C HIS A 97 27.03 -1.10 -9.22
N TYR A 98 28.02 -1.98 -9.14
CA TYR A 98 28.70 -2.45 -10.35
C TYR A 98 27.78 -3.26 -11.26
N ILE A 99 26.89 -4.08 -10.67
CA ILE A 99 25.88 -4.81 -11.44
C ILE A 99 24.94 -3.82 -12.14
N ALA A 100 24.37 -2.84 -11.44
CA ALA A 100 23.46 -1.86 -12.03
C ALA A 100 24.15 -0.98 -13.09
N SER A 101 25.37 -0.52 -12.82
CA SER A 101 26.14 0.36 -13.71
C SER A 101 26.64 -0.35 -14.98
N SER A 102 26.75 -1.68 -14.97
CA SER A 102 27.10 -2.47 -16.17
C SER A 102 26.12 -2.31 -17.34
N SER A 103 24.88 -1.88 -17.06
CA SER A 103 23.87 -1.61 -18.08
C SER A 103 24.00 -0.21 -18.70
N SER A 104 24.85 0.66 -18.13
CA SER A 104 25.08 2.02 -18.62
C SER A 104 26.30 2.08 -19.52
N CYS A 105 26.09 2.36 -20.81
CA CYS A 105 27.12 2.47 -21.84
C CYS A 105 28.07 3.69 -21.69
N TYR A 106 27.96 4.45 -20.58
CA TYR A 106 28.71 5.69 -20.34
C TYR A 106 29.56 5.66 -19.06
N SER A 107 29.61 4.53 -18.34
CA SER A 107 30.44 4.45 -17.13
C SER A 107 31.85 3.93 -17.47
N ASN A 108 32.85 4.81 -17.36
CA ASN A 108 34.28 4.44 -17.47
C ASN A 108 34.80 3.62 -16.27
N MET A 109 33.91 3.20 -15.36
CA MET A 109 34.22 2.52 -14.10
C MET A 109 33.69 1.07 -14.13
N THR A 110 33.93 0.37 -15.23
CA THR A 110 33.67 -1.08 -15.28
C THR A 110 34.73 -1.79 -14.43
N PRO A 111 34.35 -2.49 -13.36
CA PRO A 111 35.33 -3.21 -12.53
C PRO A 111 35.96 -4.35 -13.33
N SER A 112 37.18 -4.74 -12.98
CA SER A 112 37.78 -5.95 -13.53
C SER A 112 36.94 -7.18 -13.15
N SER A 113 36.86 -8.16 -14.04
CA SER A 113 36.15 -9.42 -13.80
C SER A 113 36.63 -10.12 -12.53
N GLU A 114 37.94 -10.06 -12.26
CA GLU A 114 38.55 -10.60 -11.04
C GLU A 114 38.00 -9.97 -9.76
N ARG A 115 37.82 -8.64 -9.73
CA ARG A 115 37.28 -7.93 -8.56
C ARG A 115 35.82 -8.29 -8.30
N LEU A 116 35.00 -8.34 -9.36
CA LEU A 116 33.60 -8.77 -9.24
C LEU A 116 33.50 -10.20 -8.69
N ASN A 117 34.36 -11.10 -9.16
CA ASN A 117 34.42 -12.47 -8.67
C ASN A 117 34.91 -12.54 -7.22
N ALA A 118 35.88 -11.70 -6.81
CA ALA A 118 36.32 -11.61 -5.42
C ALA A 118 35.20 -11.13 -4.48
N MET A 119 34.44 -10.10 -4.88
CA MET A 119 33.25 -9.65 -4.13
C MET A 119 32.18 -10.73 -4.05
N ARG A 120 31.85 -11.36 -5.19
CA ARG A 120 30.90 -12.48 -5.24
C ARG A 120 31.31 -13.60 -4.29
N GLN A 121 32.58 -14.03 -4.33
CA GLN A 121 33.07 -15.11 -3.49
C GLN A 121 33.01 -14.76 -2.01
N ARG A 122 33.33 -13.51 -1.64
CA ARG A 122 33.25 -13.07 -0.25
C ARG A 122 31.81 -13.05 0.26
N LEU A 123 30.88 -12.48 -0.50
CA LEU A 123 29.46 -12.46 -0.15
C LEU A 123 28.89 -13.88 -0.07
N ARG A 124 29.26 -14.76 -1.01
CA ARG A 124 28.89 -16.18 -0.98
C ARG A 124 29.41 -16.86 0.28
N ASN A 125 30.67 -16.64 0.65
CA ASN A 125 31.23 -17.19 1.88
C ASN A 125 30.48 -16.68 3.13
N ALA A 126 29.96 -15.45 3.11
CA ALA A 126 29.18 -14.89 4.20
C ALA A 126 27.80 -15.56 4.38
N ILE A 127 27.24 -16.18 3.33
CA ILE A 127 25.89 -16.76 3.34
C ILE A 127 25.83 -18.29 3.22
N THR A 128 26.78 -18.97 2.56
CA THR A 128 26.72 -20.43 2.32
C THR A 128 27.88 -21.22 2.92
N SER A 129 28.97 -20.56 3.32
CA SER A 129 30.16 -21.27 3.83
C SER A 129 29.89 -21.90 5.21
N PRO A 130 30.52 -23.04 5.55
CA PRO A 130 30.58 -23.52 6.92
C PRO A 130 31.18 -22.51 7.92
N THR A 131 31.99 -21.56 7.43
CA THR A 131 32.57 -20.47 8.23
C THR A 131 31.65 -19.26 8.38
N ALA A 132 30.46 -19.29 7.78
CA ALA A 132 29.48 -18.22 7.93
C ALA A 132 29.02 -18.12 9.40
N THR A 133 28.65 -16.92 9.82
CA THR A 133 28.05 -16.67 11.14
C THR A 133 26.58 -16.30 10.94
N ARG A 134 25.75 -16.51 11.97
CA ARG A 134 24.35 -16.09 11.93
C ARG A 134 24.20 -14.60 11.58
N ALA A 135 25.08 -13.75 12.10
CA ALA A 135 25.08 -12.31 11.82
C ALA A 135 25.43 -12.00 10.36
N SER A 136 26.48 -12.63 9.81
CA SER A 136 26.90 -12.38 8.41
C SER A 136 25.84 -12.81 7.40
N VAL A 137 25.16 -13.94 7.65
CA VAL A 137 24.05 -14.40 6.80
C VAL A 137 22.92 -13.38 6.85
N LEU A 138 22.51 -13.00 8.06
CA LEU A 138 21.39 -12.08 8.26
C LEU A 138 21.66 -10.71 7.61
N GLU A 139 22.82 -10.10 7.88
CA GLU A 139 23.21 -8.80 7.32
C GLU A 139 23.17 -8.81 5.79
N THR A 140 23.78 -9.84 5.17
CA THR A 140 23.85 -9.95 3.70
C THR A 140 22.46 -10.15 3.08
N ILE A 141 21.64 -11.03 3.67
CA ILE A 141 20.29 -11.32 3.16
C ILE A 141 19.35 -10.15 3.38
N GLU A 142 19.38 -9.49 4.54
CA GLU A 142 18.58 -8.30 4.83
C GLU A 142 18.90 -7.18 3.85
N TYR A 143 20.19 -6.90 3.65
CA TYR A 143 20.61 -5.87 2.74
C TYR A 143 20.10 -6.12 1.31
N LEU A 144 20.33 -7.31 0.75
CA LEU A 144 19.83 -7.65 -0.58
C LEU A 144 18.30 -7.66 -0.66
N ALA A 145 17.61 -8.08 0.40
CA ALA A 145 16.15 -8.11 0.43
C ALA A 145 15.51 -6.72 0.46
N VAL A 146 16.14 -5.72 1.10
CA VAL A 146 15.71 -4.32 1.01
C VAL A 146 15.71 -3.87 -0.46
N HIS A 147 16.74 -4.21 -1.22
CA HIS A 147 16.81 -3.90 -2.65
C HIS A 147 15.86 -4.75 -3.52
N LEU A 148 15.52 -5.98 -3.11
CA LEU A 148 14.42 -6.75 -3.72
C LEU A 148 13.05 -6.08 -3.50
N ALA A 149 12.88 -5.36 -2.40
CA ALA A 149 11.68 -4.59 -2.08
C ALA A 149 11.75 -3.11 -2.55
N ALA A 150 12.77 -2.74 -3.35
CA ALA A 150 12.92 -1.38 -3.86
C ALA A 150 11.81 -0.99 -4.84
N HIS A 151 11.50 0.31 -4.92
CA HIS A 151 10.52 0.83 -5.87
C HIS A 151 11.01 0.75 -7.33
N SER A 152 12.33 0.85 -7.55
CA SER A 152 12.94 0.78 -8.89
C SER A 152 13.00 -0.65 -9.40
N VAL A 153 12.45 -0.89 -10.60
CA VAL A 153 12.51 -2.21 -11.27
C VAL A 153 13.96 -2.63 -11.50
N SER A 154 14.83 -1.70 -11.92
CA SER A 154 16.25 -1.99 -12.21
C SER A 154 16.99 -2.47 -10.97
N GLU A 155 16.69 -1.87 -9.82
CA GLU A 155 17.30 -2.23 -8.54
C GLU A 155 16.84 -3.60 -8.07
N ARG A 156 15.55 -3.90 -8.19
CA ARG A 156 15.01 -5.25 -7.93
C ARG A 156 15.65 -6.31 -8.82
N CYS A 157 15.82 -6.02 -10.12
CA CYS A 157 16.49 -6.93 -11.05
C CYS A 157 17.95 -7.17 -10.68
N ALA A 158 18.70 -6.11 -10.32
CA ALA A 158 20.08 -6.22 -9.88
C ALA A 158 20.21 -7.04 -8.59
N ALA A 159 19.33 -6.80 -7.60
CA ALA A 159 19.29 -7.55 -6.36
C ALA A 159 18.89 -9.02 -6.56
N ALA A 160 17.89 -9.30 -7.42
CA ALA A 160 17.47 -10.66 -7.74
C ALA A 160 18.58 -11.46 -8.45
N HIS A 161 19.23 -10.84 -9.43
CA HIS A 161 20.38 -11.41 -10.12
C HIS A 161 21.55 -11.67 -9.16
N SER A 162 21.87 -10.69 -8.31
CA SER A 162 22.92 -10.82 -7.30
C SER A 162 22.64 -11.97 -6.35
N MET A 163 21.43 -12.02 -5.79
CA MET A 163 21.04 -13.07 -4.85
C MET A 163 21.07 -14.46 -5.52
N ALA A 164 20.60 -14.57 -6.76
CA ALA A 164 20.68 -15.83 -7.52
C ALA A 164 22.13 -16.27 -7.71
N LEU A 165 23.03 -15.37 -8.11
CA LEU A 165 24.46 -15.66 -8.30
C LEU A 165 25.18 -16.09 -7.01
N LEU A 166 24.78 -15.53 -5.87
CA LEU A 166 25.38 -15.87 -4.58
C LEU A 166 24.90 -17.24 -4.07
N LEU A 167 23.67 -17.63 -4.42
CA LEU A 167 23.04 -18.90 -4.02
C LEU A 167 23.29 -20.04 -5.02
N ASP A 168 23.71 -19.74 -6.25
CA ASP A 168 23.99 -20.72 -7.30
C ASP A 168 25.15 -21.65 -6.91
N HIS A 169 25.12 -22.93 -7.29
CA HIS A 169 26.22 -23.84 -7.07
C HIS A 169 27.38 -23.62 -8.06
N ASP A 170 27.11 -23.05 -9.24
CA ASP A 170 28.15 -22.80 -10.24
C ASP A 170 28.95 -21.52 -9.92
N THR A 171 30.13 -21.72 -9.34
CA THR A 171 31.09 -20.65 -9.07
C THR A 171 31.67 -20.01 -10.33
N ASN A 172 31.53 -20.66 -11.49
CA ASN A 172 32.02 -20.15 -12.78
C ASN A 172 30.95 -19.37 -13.56
N ALA A 173 29.72 -19.27 -13.04
CA ALA A 173 28.68 -18.49 -13.68
C ALA A 173 29.15 -17.04 -13.93
N GLN A 174 28.89 -16.51 -15.12
CA GLN A 174 29.28 -15.14 -15.44
C GLN A 174 28.49 -14.16 -14.57
N VAL A 175 29.18 -13.23 -13.91
CA VAL A 175 28.53 -12.20 -13.07
C VAL A 175 27.70 -11.23 -13.91
N LEU A 176 28.12 -10.97 -15.15
CA LEU A 176 27.47 -10.10 -16.12
C LEU A 176 27.28 -10.85 -17.43
N PRO A 177 26.24 -10.53 -18.23
CA PRO A 177 25.22 -9.49 -18.05
C PRO A 177 24.15 -9.83 -16.99
N ILE A 178 23.36 -8.83 -16.60
CA ILE A 178 22.27 -8.99 -15.63
C ILE A 178 21.16 -9.88 -16.20
N ALA A 179 20.79 -10.95 -15.49
CA ALA A 179 19.57 -11.72 -15.79
C ALA A 179 18.36 -11.00 -15.17
N THR A 180 17.64 -10.21 -15.98
CA THR A 180 16.52 -9.38 -15.52
C THR A 180 15.34 -10.18 -14.95
N ASN A 181 15.22 -11.46 -15.34
CA ASN A 181 14.21 -12.41 -14.90
C ASN A 181 14.74 -13.42 -13.86
N ALA A 182 15.84 -13.12 -13.16
CA ALA A 182 16.41 -14.00 -12.14
C ALA A 182 15.39 -14.36 -11.05
N THR A 183 15.37 -15.64 -10.65
CA THR A 183 14.48 -16.23 -9.65
C THR A 183 15.30 -16.79 -8.47
N PRO A 184 15.63 -15.97 -7.45
CA PRO A 184 16.56 -16.37 -6.39
C PRO A 184 15.92 -17.21 -5.28
N ALA A 185 14.60 -17.16 -5.09
CA ALA A 185 13.97 -17.66 -3.87
C ALA A 185 14.06 -19.18 -3.75
N GLY A 186 13.93 -19.92 -4.84
CA GLY A 186 14.07 -21.38 -4.84
C GLY A 186 15.39 -21.91 -4.25
N SER A 187 16.45 -21.10 -4.13
CA SER A 187 17.72 -21.50 -3.50
C SER A 187 17.97 -20.86 -2.12
N LEU A 188 17.05 -20.06 -1.59
CA LEU A 188 17.22 -19.43 -0.27
C LEU A 188 17.31 -20.45 0.87
N HIS A 189 16.73 -21.64 0.72
CA HIS A 189 16.83 -22.71 1.72
C HIS A 189 18.26 -23.24 1.92
N LYS A 190 19.19 -22.89 1.02
CA LYS A 190 20.58 -23.35 1.02
C LYS A 190 21.53 -22.48 1.83
N VAL A 191 21.05 -21.36 2.39
CA VAL A 191 21.89 -20.49 3.22
C VAL A 191 22.26 -21.18 4.53
N ALA A 192 23.43 -20.84 5.09
CA ALA A 192 23.80 -21.25 6.44
C ALA A 192 22.79 -20.70 7.45
N TYR A 193 22.55 -21.42 8.55
CA TYR A 193 21.56 -21.06 9.58
C TYR A 193 20.12 -20.89 9.05
N PHE A 194 19.77 -21.50 7.91
CA PHE A 194 18.43 -21.37 7.34
C PHE A 194 17.33 -21.75 8.32
N SER A 195 17.48 -22.84 9.08
CA SER A 195 16.49 -23.28 10.08
C SER A 195 16.19 -22.21 11.14
N GLU A 196 17.19 -21.43 11.54
CA GLU A 196 17.06 -20.36 12.55
C GLU A 196 16.56 -19.04 11.95
N LEU A 197 16.92 -18.76 10.69
CA LEU A 197 16.61 -17.51 10.00
C LEU A 197 15.37 -17.59 9.11
N LYS A 198 14.77 -18.78 8.96
CA LYS A 198 13.63 -19.07 8.07
C LYS A 198 12.51 -18.05 8.22
N HIS A 199 12.11 -17.72 9.45
CA HIS A 199 11.03 -16.76 9.72
C HIS A 199 11.35 -15.39 9.17
N ARG A 200 12.58 -14.92 9.39
CA ARG A 200 13.05 -13.61 8.94
C ARG A 200 13.19 -13.56 7.42
N ILE A 201 13.72 -14.61 6.80
CA ILE A 201 13.84 -14.72 5.33
C ILE A 201 12.45 -14.68 4.68
N CYS A 202 11.47 -15.44 5.22
CA CYS A 202 10.10 -15.40 4.71
C CYS A 202 9.46 -14.01 4.88
N ALA A 203 9.68 -13.32 6.01
CA ALA A 203 9.19 -11.97 6.21
C ALA A 203 9.75 -10.99 5.16
N LEU A 204 11.07 -10.99 4.96
CA LEU A 204 11.75 -10.17 3.96
C LEU A 204 11.26 -10.47 2.53
N LEU A 205 11.14 -11.75 2.17
CA LEU A 205 10.67 -12.15 0.84
C LEU A 205 9.20 -11.77 0.61
N SER A 206 8.36 -11.90 1.65
CA SER A 206 6.96 -11.50 1.57
C SER A 206 6.81 -9.98 1.34
N GLN A 207 7.69 -9.15 1.91
CA GLN A 207 7.74 -7.72 1.61
C GLN A 207 8.05 -7.44 0.14
N ALA A 208 8.99 -8.18 -0.46
CA ALA A 208 9.30 -8.05 -1.88
C ALA A 208 8.09 -8.39 -2.78
N CYS A 209 7.26 -9.36 -2.40
CA CYS A 209 5.99 -9.65 -3.11
C CYS A 209 5.07 -8.43 -3.21
N ALA A 210 5.11 -7.51 -2.23
CA ALA A 210 4.24 -6.34 -2.22
C ALA A 210 4.60 -5.30 -3.28
N VAL A 211 5.81 -5.33 -3.86
CA VAL A 211 6.26 -4.37 -4.90
C VAL A 211 6.64 -5.03 -6.22
N GLU A 212 6.83 -6.35 -6.25
CA GLU A 212 7.29 -7.05 -7.43
C GLU A 212 6.30 -6.94 -8.62
N THR A 213 6.86 -6.79 -9.81
CA THR A 213 6.18 -6.63 -11.09
C THR A 213 6.48 -7.78 -12.06
N ASP A 214 7.62 -8.46 -11.94
CA ASP A 214 7.95 -9.64 -12.73
C ASP A 214 7.18 -10.87 -12.21
N LEU A 215 6.39 -11.48 -13.10
CA LEU A 215 5.50 -12.57 -12.71
C LEU A 215 6.26 -13.87 -12.43
N ASN A 216 7.37 -14.15 -13.12
CA ASN A 216 8.14 -15.38 -12.88
C ASN A 216 8.80 -15.32 -11.50
N ARG A 217 9.41 -14.18 -11.18
CA ARG A 217 10.00 -13.92 -9.87
C ARG A 217 8.96 -13.91 -8.76
N LEU A 218 7.78 -13.33 -9.00
CA LEU A 218 6.68 -13.39 -8.04
C LEU A 218 6.18 -14.83 -7.82
N SER A 219 6.13 -15.65 -8.87
CA SER A 219 5.79 -17.08 -8.76
C SER A 219 6.83 -17.86 -7.95
N ASP A 220 8.11 -17.58 -8.16
CA ASP A 220 9.23 -18.13 -7.38
C ASP A 220 9.11 -17.77 -5.89
N TYR A 221 8.81 -16.50 -5.60
CA TYR A 221 8.60 -16.04 -4.22
C TYR A 221 7.43 -16.74 -3.53
N LEU A 222 6.29 -16.83 -4.22
CA LEU A 222 5.10 -17.49 -3.68
C LEU A 222 5.33 -18.98 -3.46
N THR A 223 6.07 -19.65 -4.35
CA THR A 223 6.41 -21.07 -4.20
C THR A 223 7.26 -21.29 -2.96
N PHE A 224 8.29 -20.47 -2.77
CA PHE A 224 9.13 -20.52 -1.58
C PHE A 224 8.32 -20.24 -0.30
N LEU A 225 7.49 -19.20 -0.29
CA LEU A 225 6.65 -18.86 0.86
C LEU A 225 5.64 -19.98 1.16
N PHE A 226 5.09 -20.62 0.14
CA PHE A 226 4.19 -21.76 0.30
C PHE A 226 4.88 -22.98 0.91
N GLU A 227 6.18 -23.17 0.68
CA GLU A 227 6.94 -24.31 1.23
C GLU A 227 7.48 -24.03 2.64
N TYR A 228 7.97 -22.82 2.90
CA TYR A 228 8.77 -22.52 4.11
C TYR A 228 8.07 -21.63 5.15
N ALA A 229 6.97 -20.95 4.82
CA ALA A 229 6.17 -20.26 5.83
C ALA A 229 5.57 -21.25 6.81
N ASP A 230 5.51 -20.88 8.09
CA ASP A 230 4.99 -21.69 9.18
C ASP A 230 4.12 -20.87 10.13
N SER A 231 3.68 -21.50 11.22
CA SER A 231 2.75 -20.95 12.21
C SER A 231 3.04 -19.50 12.60
N LYS A 232 4.31 -19.14 12.78
CA LYS A 232 4.75 -17.87 13.35
C LYS A 232 4.68 -16.69 12.38
N ASN A 233 4.82 -16.94 11.08
CA ASN A 233 4.86 -15.88 10.08
C ASN A 233 3.70 -15.95 9.08
N LEU A 234 2.83 -16.95 9.19
CA LEU A 234 1.75 -17.19 8.24
C LEU A 234 0.82 -15.98 8.08
N HIS A 235 0.44 -15.33 9.18
CA HIS A 235 -0.36 -14.10 9.15
C HIS A 235 0.36 -12.95 8.43
N LEU A 236 1.65 -12.76 8.70
CA LEU A 236 2.46 -11.71 8.06
C LEU A 236 2.59 -11.95 6.55
N VAL A 237 2.86 -13.19 6.15
CA VAL A 237 2.94 -13.56 4.73
C VAL A 237 1.57 -13.36 4.05
N ALA A 238 0.48 -13.77 4.70
CA ALA A 238 -0.88 -13.54 4.20
C ALA A 238 -1.20 -12.04 4.03
N HIS A 239 -0.69 -11.18 4.93
CA HIS A 239 -0.80 -9.73 4.76
C HIS A 239 -0.12 -9.23 3.50
N TYR A 240 1.16 -9.56 3.28
CA TYR A 240 1.85 -9.05 2.10
C TYR A 240 1.36 -9.65 0.78
N ILE A 241 0.90 -10.91 0.80
CA ILE A 241 0.19 -11.50 -0.35
C ILE A 241 -1.09 -10.71 -0.66
N SER A 242 -1.83 -10.22 0.34
CA SER A 242 -2.97 -9.34 0.10
C SER A 242 -2.57 -8.05 -0.62
N ASN A 243 -1.45 -7.41 -0.22
CA ASN A 243 -0.97 -6.19 -0.87
C ASN A 243 -0.58 -6.45 -2.33
N MET A 244 0.01 -7.62 -2.60
CA MET A 244 0.31 -8.08 -3.96
C MET A 244 -0.98 -8.27 -4.78
N VAL A 245 -1.98 -8.95 -4.21
CA VAL A 245 -3.29 -9.18 -4.83
C VAL A 245 -4.00 -7.87 -5.18
N GLU A 246 -3.85 -6.84 -4.35
CA GLU A 246 -4.43 -5.52 -4.59
C GLU A 246 -3.96 -4.92 -5.94
N ARG A 247 -2.70 -5.16 -6.30
CA ARG A 247 -2.06 -4.63 -7.52
C ARG A 247 -2.35 -5.47 -8.77
N LEU A 248 -2.84 -6.69 -8.63
CA LEU A 248 -3.11 -7.56 -9.77
C LEU A 248 -4.29 -7.03 -10.59
N LYS A 249 -3.99 -6.57 -11.81
CA LYS A 249 -5.01 -6.12 -12.78
C LYS A 249 -5.79 -7.31 -13.33
N ASP A 250 -7.09 -7.14 -13.51
CA ASP A 250 -7.92 -8.13 -14.21
C ASP A 250 -7.33 -8.44 -15.60
N GLY A 251 -7.31 -9.71 -15.98
CA GLY A 251 -6.65 -10.17 -17.20
C GLY A 251 -5.93 -11.50 -17.02
N ILE A 252 -5.34 -12.00 -18.11
CA ILE A 252 -4.82 -13.38 -18.21
C ILE A 252 -3.37 -13.55 -17.72
N GLU A 253 -2.59 -12.48 -17.74
CA GLU A 253 -1.14 -12.56 -17.57
C GLU A 253 -0.77 -13.05 -16.16
N ALA A 254 -1.57 -12.68 -15.15
CA ALA A 254 -1.33 -13.03 -13.76
C ALA A 254 -2.10 -14.28 -13.26
N ASP A 255 -2.73 -15.07 -14.13
CA ASP A 255 -3.54 -16.23 -13.70
C ASP A 255 -2.73 -17.24 -12.86
N ILE A 256 -1.45 -17.48 -13.21
CA ILE A 256 -0.56 -18.36 -12.44
C ILE A 256 -0.36 -17.82 -11.02
N ILE A 257 -0.15 -16.51 -10.88
CA ILE A 257 0.05 -15.85 -9.58
C ILE A 257 -1.21 -15.97 -8.73
N ARG A 258 -2.38 -15.78 -9.34
CA ARG A 258 -3.66 -15.93 -8.64
C ARG A 258 -3.88 -17.36 -8.16
N ILE A 259 -3.54 -18.36 -8.97
CA ILE A 259 -3.62 -19.78 -8.58
C ILE A 259 -2.71 -20.03 -7.37
N ASN A 260 -1.45 -19.60 -7.42
CA ASN A 260 -0.51 -19.75 -6.30
C ASN A 260 -1.00 -19.05 -5.04
N ALA A 261 -1.54 -17.83 -5.16
CA ALA A 261 -2.10 -17.09 -4.04
C ALA A 261 -3.32 -17.79 -3.43
N ILE A 262 -4.19 -18.38 -4.25
CA ILE A 262 -5.32 -19.19 -3.77
C ILE A 262 -4.83 -20.43 -3.02
N SER A 263 -3.87 -21.16 -3.57
CA SER A 263 -3.30 -22.34 -2.89
C SER A 263 -2.71 -21.97 -1.54
N PHE A 264 -1.99 -20.84 -1.47
CA PHE A 264 -1.50 -20.30 -0.20
C PHE A 264 -2.64 -19.98 0.77
N TYR A 265 -3.68 -19.27 0.32
CA TYR A 265 -4.81 -18.93 1.20
C TYR A 265 -5.64 -20.14 1.64
N GLU A 266 -5.73 -21.18 0.82
CA GLU A 266 -6.33 -22.46 1.21
C GLU A 266 -5.54 -23.11 2.35
N ARG A 267 -4.20 -23.16 2.23
CA ARG A 267 -3.31 -23.63 3.30
C ARG A 267 -3.46 -22.78 4.56
N TYR A 268 -3.39 -21.46 4.41
CA TYR A 268 -3.56 -20.50 5.51
C TYR A 268 -4.88 -20.72 6.27
N PHE A 269 -5.99 -20.88 5.54
CA PHE A 269 -7.28 -21.13 6.16
C PHE A 269 -7.28 -22.45 6.96
N LYS A 270 -6.73 -23.53 6.41
CA LYS A 270 -6.65 -24.83 7.10
C LYS A 270 -5.83 -24.75 8.39
N GLU A 271 -4.67 -24.10 8.36
CA GLU A 271 -3.81 -23.96 9.54
C GLU A 271 -4.45 -23.05 10.61
N VAL A 272 -5.16 -21.98 10.20
CA VAL A 272 -5.94 -21.18 11.13
C VAL A 272 -7.09 -21.99 11.74
N GLU A 273 -7.80 -22.79 10.94
CA GLU A 273 -8.90 -23.65 11.42
C GLU A 273 -8.41 -24.70 12.43
N GLN A 274 -7.20 -25.22 12.24
CA GLN A 274 -6.55 -26.17 13.14
C GLN A 274 -5.88 -25.50 14.36
N ASN A 275 -5.97 -24.17 14.49
CA ASN A 275 -5.30 -23.36 15.51
C ASN A 275 -3.77 -23.55 15.51
N GLU A 276 -3.20 -23.78 14.32
CA GLU A 276 -1.77 -23.92 14.08
C GLU A 276 -1.12 -22.60 13.68
N ALA A 277 -1.87 -21.54 13.35
CA ALA A 277 -1.33 -20.21 13.11
C ALA A 277 -1.17 -19.43 14.42
N GLU A 278 0.06 -19.00 14.72
CA GLU A 278 0.39 -18.31 15.96
C GLU A 278 0.25 -16.79 15.82
N TRP A 279 -0.39 -16.15 16.81
CA TRP A 279 -0.45 -14.69 16.93
C TRP A 279 0.47 -14.24 18.07
N THR A 280 1.66 -13.72 17.74
CA THR A 280 2.68 -13.30 18.74
C THR A 280 2.81 -11.78 18.86
N GLU A 281 3.47 -11.30 19.92
CA GLU A 281 3.74 -9.86 20.12
C GLU A 281 4.72 -9.33 19.06
N GLU A 282 5.70 -10.14 18.63
CA GLU A 282 6.65 -9.75 17.59
C GLU A 282 5.96 -9.55 16.23
N LEU A 283 4.92 -10.33 15.95
CA LEU A 283 4.09 -10.15 14.77
C LEU A 283 3.41 -8.78 14.80
N GLU A 284 2.85 -8.35 15.94
CA GLU A 284 2.17 -7.06 16.06
C GLU A 284 3.11 -5.88 15.80
N VAL A 285 4.39 -5.99 16.21
CA VAL A 285 5.42 -4.97 15.94
C VAL A 285 5.74 -4.86 14.44
N LEU A 286 5.68 -5.97 13.71
CA LEU A 286 5.97 -6.00 12.27
C LEU A 286 4.80 -5.53 11.40
N LEU A 287 3.57 -5.50 11.95
CA LEU A 287 2.37 -5.16 11.20
C LEU A 287 2.13 -3.64 11.15
N PRO A 288 1.71 -3.10 10.00
CA PRO A 288 1.27 -1.71 9.91
C PRO A 288 0.05 -1.42 10.80
N GLN A 289 -0.06 -0.20 11.34
CA GLN A 289 -1.11 0.22 12.28
C GLN A 289 -2.55 0.07 11.74
N ASN A 290 -2.73 0.10 10.41
CA ASN A 290 -4.03 -0.05 9.76
C ASN A 290 -4.49 -1.52 9.65
N VAL A 291 -3.61 -2.48 9.95
CA VAL A 291 -3.90 -3.91 9.90
C VAL A 291 -4.52 -4.35 11.22
N LYS A 292 -5.68 -5.01 11.14
CA LYS A 292 -6.46 -5.39 12.32
C LYS A 292 -6.50 -6.90 12.49
N LYS A 293 -6.49 -7.31 13.76
CA LYS A 293 -6.91 -8.64 14.20
C LYS A 293 -8.43 -8.75 14.08
N VAL A 294 -8.92 -9.79 13.43
CA VAL A 294 -10.36 -10.02 13.22
C VAL A 294 -10.76 -11.44 13.62
N THR A 295 -12.02 -11.57 14.03
CA THR A 295 -12.64 -12.87 14.32
C THR A 295 -13.59 -13.23 13.19
N VAL A 296 -13.34 -14.33 12.50
CA VAL A 296 -14.19 -14.85 11.43
C VAL A 296 -15.09 -15.93 12.01
N CYS A 297 -16.40 -15.68 12.04
CA CYS A 297 -17.40 -16.62 12.53
C CYS A 297 -18.01 -17.39 11.35
N ILE A 298 -17.89 -18.72 11.38
CA ILE A 298 -18.37 -19.64 10.34
C ILE A 298 -19.44 -20.53 10.96
N GLU A 299 -20.62 -20.57 10.33
CA GLU A 299 -21.70 -21.48 10.67
C GLU A 299 -21.49 -22.82 9.95
N LYS A 300 -21.27 -23.88 10.72
CA LYS A 300 -21.09 -25.24 10.20
C LYS A 300 -22.45 -25.91 9.90
N PRO A 301 -22.48 -26.98 9.09
CA PRO A 301 -23.72 -27.69 8.75
C PRO A 301 -24.48 -28.26 9.95
N ASP A 302 -23.80 -28.47 11.07
CA ASP A 302 -24.35 -28.92 12.34
C ASP A 302 -24.91 -27.77 13.22
N MET A 303 -25.01 -26.56 12.66
CA MET A 303 -25.44 -25.32 13.34
C MET A 303 -24.46 -24.85 14.43
N THR A 304 -23.25 -25.41 14.51
CA THR A 304 -22.21 -24.90 15.41
C THR A 304 -21.50 -23.71 14.77
N ILE A 305 -21.11 -22.73 15.60
CA ILE A 305 -20.35 -21.57 15.16
C ILE A 305 -18.88 -21.79 15.51
N SER A 306 -18.03 -21.86 14.49
CA SER A 306 -16.58 -21.86 14.66
C SER A 306 -16.06 -20.42 14.54
N SER A 307 -15.24 -20.00 15.50
CA SER A 307 -14.62 -18.67 15.51
C SER A 307 -13.14 -18.80 15.22
N LEU A 308 -12.67 -18.16 14.15
CA LEU A 308 -11.30 -18.20 13.69
C LEU A 308 -10.63 -16.84 13.84
N MET A 309 -9.37 -16.83 14.26
CA MET A 309 -8.60 -15.60 14.40
C MET A 309 -7.77 -15.37 13.14
N MET A 310 -7.96 -14.22 12.48
CA MET A 310 -7.31 -13.92 11.20
C MET A 310 -6.84 -12.47 11.15
N ILE A 311 -5.99 -12.18 10.17
CA ILE A 311 -5.58 -10.81 9.81
C ILE A 311 -6.56 -10.22 8.78
N SER A 312 -7.02 -8.98 9.00
CA SER A 312 -8.08 -8.33 8.20
C SER A 312 -7.75 -8.23 6.71
N THR A 313 -6.47 -8.02 6.39
CA THR A 313 -6.00 -7.92 5.01
C THR A 313 -6.06 -9.27 4.30
N ALA A 314 -5.75 -10.39 4.96
CA ALA A 314 -5.86 -11.71 4.33
C ALA A 314 -7.31 -12.03 3.93
N VAL A 315 -8.28 -11.66 4.76
CA VAL A 315 -9.70 -11.77 4.41
C VAL A 315 -10.04 -10.94 3.17
N SER A 316 -9.56 -9.69 3.14
CA SER A 316 -9.75 -8.79 2.00
C SER A 316 -9.09 -9.34 0.73
N GLY A 317 -7.88 -9.87 0.83
CA GLY A 317 -7.12 -10.49 -0.27
C GLY A 317 -7.79 -11.74 -0.83
N MET A 318 -8.28 -12.63 0.04
CA MET A 318 -9.06 -13.82 -0.37
C MET A 318 -10.31 -13.41 -1.15
N LEU A 319 -11.14 -12.54 -0.57
CA LEU A 319 -12.37 -12.08 -1.21
C LEU A 319 -12.08 -11.35 -2.53
N GLN A 320 -11.03 -10.52 -2.57
CA GLN A 320 -10.60 -9.84 -3.78
C GLN A 320 -10.19 -10.83 -4.89
N LEU A 321 -9.41 -11.87 -4.57
CA LEU A 321 -9.05 -12.90 -5.53
C LEU A 321 -10.27 -13.61 -6.10
N LEU A 322 -11.20 -14.01 -5.23
CA LEU A 322 -12.43 -14.71 -5.62
C LEU A 322 -13.34 -13.84 -6.50
N CYS A 323 -13.33 -12.52 -6.29
CA CYS A 323 -14.11 -11.55 -7.05
C CYS A 323 -13.37 -10.99 -8.29
N SER A 324 -12.12 -11.36 -8.53
CA SER A 324 -11.38 -10.89 -9.71
C SER A 324 -11.82 -11.64 -10.96
N GLN A 325 -11.50 -11.13 -12.15
CA GLN A 325 -11.78 -11.83 -13.42
C GLN A 325 -10.60 -12.73 -13.82
N TRP A 326 -10.90 -14.01 -14.10
CA TRP A 326 -9.93 -15.06 -14.44
C TRP A 326 -10.36 -15.68 -15.77
N LYS A 327 -9.44 -15.94 -16.70
CA LYS A 327 -9.80 -16.68 -17.93
C LYS A 327 -9.74 -18.18 -17.69
N LYS A 328 -8.70 -18.64 -16.99
CA LYS A 328 -8.59 -20.02 -16.50
C LYS A 328 -8.83 -20.02 -15.00
N LYS A 329 -10.06 -19.73 -14.58
CA LYS A 329 -10.45 -19.96 -13.19
C LYS A 329 -10.27 -21.45 -12.93
N ASP A 330 -9.22 -21.81 -12.21
CA ASP A 330 -9.07 -23.17 -11.71
C ASP A 330 -10.21 -23.39 -10.72
N ARG A 331 -11.26 -24.04 -11.23
CA ARG A 331 -12.48 -24.29 -10.48
C ARG A 331 -12.21 -25.20 -9.30
N LEU A 332 -11.14 -26.01 -9.34
CA LEU A 332 -10.74 -26.86 -8.22
C LEU A 332 -10.00 -26.05 -7.17
N ALA A 333 -8.97 -25.28 -7.57
CA ALA A 333 -8.21 -24.45 -6.63
C ALA A 333 -9.13 -23.42 -5.92
N THR A 334 -10.06 -22.81 -6.66
CA THR A 334 -10.99 -21.82 -6.07
C THR A 334 -12.11 -22.45 -5.25
N ARG A 335 -12.35 -23.77 -5.37
CA ARG A 335 -13.56 -24.42 -4.82
C ARG A 335 -13.70 -24.24 -3.32
N VAL A 336 -12.62 -24.54 -2.59
CA VAL A 336 -12.63 -24.55 -1.11
C VAL A 336 -12.96 -23.16 -0.59
N LEU A 337 -12.26 -22.13 -1.07
CA LEU A 337 -12.49 -20.75 -0.64
C LEU A 337 -13.84 -20.19 -1.15
N MET A 338 -14.31 -20.58 -2.34
CA MET A 338 -15.64 -20.21 -2.84
C MET A 338 -16.76 -20.83 -2.00
N ASP A 339 -16.64 -22.10 -1.62
CA ASP A 339 -17.64 -22.79 -0.80
C ASP A 339 -17.64 -22.26 0.64
N LEU A 340 -16.48 -21.83 1.15
CA LEU A 340 -16.36 -21.14 2.43
C LEU A 340 -16.99 -19.73 2.41
N TRP A 341 -16.52 -18.84 1.55
CA TRP A 341 -16.89 -17.41 1.57
C TRP A 341 -18.23 -17.12 0.89
N PHE A 342 -18.63 -17.97 -0.06
CA PHE A 342 -19.81 -17.80 -0.89
C PHE A 342 -20.65 -19.09 -0.98
N PRO A 343 -21.09 -19.67 0.15
CA PRO A 343 -21.74 -20.97 0.17
C PRO A 343 -23.00 -21.01 -0.72
N THR A 344 -23.30 -22.17 -1.32
CA THR A 344 -24.52 -22.35 -2.13
C THR A 344 -25.79 -22.33 -1.29
N SER A 345 -25.68 -22.75 -0.03
CA SER A 345 -26.72 -22.78 0.98
C SER A 345 -26.13 -22.42 2.35
N GLY A 346 -26.89 -21.71 3.18
CA GLY A 346 -26.42 -21.24 4.49
C GLY A 346 -25.98 -19.78 4.47
N ARG A 347 -25.44 -19.30 5.60
CA ARG A 347 -24.96 -17.93 5.75
C ARG A 347 -23.46 -17.85 5.44
N ARG A 348 -23.04 -16.70 4.91
CA ARG A 348 -21.62 -16.43 4.71
C ARG A 348 -20.89 -16.24 6.05
N PRO A 349 -19.57 -16.42 6.10
CA PRO A 349 -18.78 -16.06 7.26
C PRO A 349 -18.93 -14.57 7.59
N LYS A 350 -19.08 -14.26 8.89
CA LYS A 350 -19.08 -12.88 9.40
C LYS A 350 -17.68 -12.54 9.89
N VAL A 351 -17.19 -11.37 9.50
CA VAL A 351 -15.84 -10.90 9.86
C VAL A 351 -16.01 -9.81 10.89
N LEU A 352 -15.66 -10.05 12.14
CA LEU A 352 -15.90 -9.13 13.26
C LEU A 352 -14.60 -8.47 13.71
N ASN A 353 -14.68 -7.19 14.05
CA ASN A 353 -13.60 -6.50 14.77
C ASN A 353 -13.66 -6.82 16.28
N ALA A 354 -12.74 -6.23 17.06
CA ALA A 354 -12.72 -6.36 18.52
C ALA A 354 -14.04 -5.92 19.21
N ASP A 355 -14.78 -4.99 18.60
CA ASP A 355 -16.07 -4.48 19.11
C ASP A 355 -17.28 -5.32 18.64
N GLY A 356 -17.07 -6.41 17.89
CA GLY A 356 -18.14 -7.24 17.33
C GLY A 356 -18.85 -6.60 16.11
N ILE A 357 -18.30 -5.53 15.55
CA ILE A 357 -18.80 -4.87 14.33
C ILE A 357 -18.32 -5.65 13.12
N GLU A 358 -19.24 -5.94 12.20
CA GLU A 358 -18.89 -6.61 10.96
C GLU A 358 -18.06 -5.71 10.02
N LEU A 359 -16.89 -6.20 9.63
CA LEU A 359 -15.94 -5.58 8.72
C LEU A 359 -16.04 -6.19 7.32
N LEU A 360 -16.89 -5.59 6.48
CA LEU A 360 -16.82 -5.79 5.03
C LEU A 360 -16.67 -4.41 4.36
N PRO A 361 -15.48 -4.06 3.86
CA PRO A 361 -15.24 -2.77 3.23
C PRO A 361 -16.20 -2.52 2.05
N THR A 362 -16.72 -1.29 1.95
CA THR A 362 -17.66 -0.89 0.89
C THR A 362 -17.09 -1.12 -0.51
N TRP A 363 -15.79 -0.88 -0.72
CA TRP A 363 -15.13 -1.10 -2.00
C TRP A 363 -15.13 -2.59 -2.41
N LEU A 364 -15.01 -3.50 -1.44
CA LEU A 364 -15.00 -4.93 -1.67
C LEU A 364 -16.40 -5.45 -1.96
N LYS A 365 -17.40 -4.95 -1.22
CA LYS A 365 -18.82 -5.19 -1.53
C LYS A 365 -19.17 -4.70 -2.94
N LEU A 366 -18.68 -3.52 -3.34
CA LEU A 366 -18.81 -3.05 -4.71
C LEU A 366 -18.13 -3.98 -5.72
N LYS A 367 -16.93 -4.48 -5.43
CA LYS A 367 -16.24 -5.44 -6.30
C LYS A 367 -17.04 -6.73 -6.46
N MET A 368 -17.64 -7.26 -5.38
CA MET A 368 -18.54 -8.42 -5.42
C MET A 368 -19.76 -8.17 -6.35
N LEU A 369 -20.37 -6.99 -6.26
CA LEU A 369 -21.52 -6.59 -7.10
C LEU A 369 -21.18 -6.44 -8.59
N ARG A 370 -19.90 -6.27 -8.92
CA ARG A 370 -19.41 -6.18 -10.30
C ARG A 370 -19.03 -7.54 -10.91
N THR A 371 -19.05 -8.61 -10.11
CA THR A 371 -18.77 -9.96 -10.61
C THR A 371 -19.89 -10.51 -11.48
N GLU A 372 -19.59 -11.52 -12.28
CA GLU A 372 -20.57 -12.29 -13.07
C GLU A 372 -21.08 -13.53 -12.32
N ASP A 373 -20.52 -13.84 -11.15
CA ASP A 373 -20.88 -15.02 -10.37
C ASP A 373 -22.08 -14.73 -9.47
N ASP A 374 -23.22 -15.34 -9.81
CA ASP A 374 -24.47 -15.18 -9.06
C ASP A 374 -24.33 -15.53 -7.57
N ARG A 375 -23.43 -16.45 -7.18
CA ARG A 375 -23.21 -16.78 -5.75
C ARG A 375 -22.64 -15.57 -5.02
N ILE A 376 -21.63 -14.94 -5.60
CA ILE A 376 -20.95 -13.77 -5.04
C ILE A 376 -21.92 -12.60 -4.92
N ILE A 377 -22.72 -12.35 -5.97
CA ILE A 377 -23.70 -11.26 -5.98
C ILE A 377 -24.77 -11.49 -4.91
N ARG A 378 -25.32 -12.71 -4.78
CA ARG A 378 -26.33 -13.01 -3.74
C ARG A 378 -25.82 -12.69 -2.33
N VAL A 379 -24.59 -13.11 -2.03
CA VAL A 379 -23.93 -12.86 -0.75
C VAL A 379 -23.67 -11.37 -0.53
N ALA A 380 -23.32 -10.62 -1.58
CA ALA A 380 -23.19 -9.17 -1.50
C ALA A 380 -24.53 -8.46 -1.28
N MET A 381 -25.65 -9.03 -1.75
CA MET A 381 -26.99 -8.50 -1.53
C MET A 381 -27.57 -8.84 -0.15
N ASP A 382 -26.94 -9.75 0.59
CA ASP A 382 -27.38 -10.12 1.94
C ASP A 382 -27.33 -8.91 2.88
N ASP A 383 -28.38 -8.74 3.67
CA ASP A 383 -28.61 -7.58 4.56
C ASP A 383 -28.43 -6.19 3.88
N MET A 384 -28.66 -6.08 2.56
CA MET A 384 -28.54 -4.82 1.82
C MET A 384 -29.63 -3.82 2.24
N LYS A 385 -29.22 -2.71 2.88
CA LYS A 385 -30.11 -1.61 3.27
C LYS A 385 -30.41 -0.70 2.08
N VAL A 386 -31.58 -0.07 2.08
CA VAL A 386 -32.01 0.87 1.02
C VAL A 386 -30.99 2.00 0.79
N LYS A 387 -30.49 2.61 1.86
CA LYS A 387 -29.47 3.68 1.77
C LYS A 387 -28.17 3.21 1.10
N ASP A 388 -27.75 1.97 1.36
CA ASP A 388 -26.55 1.41 0.74
C ASP A 388 -26.82 1.02 -0.71
N ALA A 389 -28.00 0.47 -1.02
CA ALA A 389 -28.42 0.21 -2.38
C ALA A 389 -28.44 1.48 -3.24
N LEU A 390 -28.91 2.60 -2.68
CA LEU A 390 -28.91 3.91 -3.33
C LEU A 390 -27.48 4.42 -3.62
N LYS A 391 -26.53 4.16 -2.72
CA LYS A 391 -25.12 4.49 -2.95
C LYS A 391 -24.49 3.59 -4.01
N PHE A 392 -24.74 2.27 -3.95
CA PHE A 392 -24.14 1.32 -4.88
C PHE A 392 -24.67 1.48 -6.31
N ILE A 393 -25.96 1.80 -6.51
CA ILE A 393 -26.51 1.99 -7.87
C ILE A 393 -25.86 3.15 -8.62
N GLN A 394 -25.24 4.10 -7.90
CA GLN A 394 -24.45 5.21 -8.46
C GLN A 394 -23.02 4.80 -8.84
N SER A 395 -22.64 3.55 -8.67
CA SER A 395 -21.32 3.04 -9.06
C SER A 395 -21.35 2.57 -10.51
N PHE A 396 -20.23 2.72 -11.23
CA PHE A 396 -20.08 2.17 -12.58
C PHE A 396 -19.80 0.66 -12.58
N ALA A 397 -19.96 0.04 -13.75
CA ALA A 397 -19.58 -1.35 -14.05
C ALA A 397 -20.34 -2.44 -13.27
N LEU A 398 -21.51 -2.14 -12.75
CA LEU A 398 -22.40 -3.16 -12.20
C LEU A 398 -22.96 -4.05 -13.33
N THR A 399 -23.18 -5.34 -13.04
CA THR A 399 -23.84 -6.26 -13.97
C THR A 399 -25.34 -5.99 -14.03
N SER A 400 -26.00 -6.35 -15.14
CA SER A 400 -27.46 -6.22 -15.27
C SER A 400 -28.21 -6.97 -14.15
N TYR A 401 -27.68 -8.13 -13.72
CA TYR A 401 -28.23 -8.90 -12.62
C TYR A 401 -28.14 -8.14 -11.28
N SER A 402 -26.96 -7.64 -10.92
CA SER A 402 -26.76 -6.83 -9.70
C SER A 402 -27.64 -5.58 -9.70
N CYS A 403 -27.69 -4.85 -10.82
CA CYS A 403 -28.55 -3.68 -10.94
C CYS A 403 -30.02 -4.04 -10.73
N THR A 404 -30.51 -5.09 -11.38
CA THR A 404 -31.90 -5.54 -11.23
C THR A 404 -32.26 -5.79 -9.77
N LYS A 405 -31.36 -6.46 -9.02
CA LYS A 405 -31.55 -6.73 -7.60
C LYS A 405 -31.53 -5.46 -6.74
N LEU A 406 -30.61 -4.53 -6.99
CA LEU A 406 -30.58 -3.23 -6.30
C LEU A 406 -31.85 -2.41 -6.59
N LEU A 407 -32.30 -2.37 -7.84
CA LEU A 407 -33.50 -1.65 -8.24
C LEU A 407 -34.76 -2.24 -7.58
N THR A 408 -34.82 -3.56 -7.40
CA THR A 408 -35.90 -4.22 -6.66
C THR A 408 -35.98 -3.71 -5.22
N ILE A 409 -34.83 -3.51 -4.55
CA ILE A 409 -34.77 -2.95 -3.19
C ILE A 409 -35.25 -1.50 -3.19
N LEU A 410 -34.84 -0.70 -4.18
CA LEU A 410 -35.23 0.71 -4.29
C LEU A 410 -36.72 0.89 -4.63
N ASP A 411 -37.31 0.03 -5.47
CA ASP A 411 -38.75 0.05 -5.76
C ASP A 411 -39.59 -0.39 -4.57
N SER A 412 -39.07 -1.30 -3.74
CA SER A 412 -39.75 -1.78 -2.53
C SER A 412 -39.69 -0.77 -1.39
N ASP A 413 -38.81 0.24 -1.49
CA ASP A 413 -38.73 1.30 -0.50
C ASP A 413 -39.93 2.26 -0.62
N GLU A 414 -40.39 2.78 0.52
CA GLU A 414 -41.47 3.76 0.61
C GLU A 414 -41.06 5.03 1.37
N THR A 415 -39.78 5.18 1.73
CA THR A 415 -39.30 6.33 2.52
C THR A 415 -39.39 7.65 1.75
N PRO A 416 -40.07 8.69 2.23
CA PRO A 416 -40.22 9.95 1.49
C PRO A 416 -38.89 10.55 1.01
N LEU A 417 -38.84 11.00 -0.25
CA LEU A 417 -37.63 11.61 -0.84
C LEU A 417 -37.59 13.10 -0.54
N GLU A 418 -36.92 13.48 0.54
CA GLU A 418 -36.81 14.87 0.97
C GLU A 418 -35.35 15.30 1.20
N GLY A 419 -35.10 16.61 1.13
CA GLY A 419 -33.80 17.21 1.44
C GLY A 419 -32.63 16.61 0.66
N ASP A 420 -31.62 16.12 1.38
CA ASP A 420 -30.42 15.53 0.79
C ASP A 420 -30.66 14.15 0.15
N LEU A 421 -31.65 13.39 0.65
CA LEU A 421 -32.03 12.10 0.07
C LEU A 421 -32.60 12.29 -1.34
N LEU A 422 -33.38 13.35 -1.56
CA LEU A 422 -33.89 13.71 -2.89
C LEU A 422 -32.76 14.04 -3.85
N LYS A 423 -31.76 14.82 -3.43
CA LYS A 423 -30.58 15.15 -4.27
C LYS A 423 -29.80 13.89 -4.64
N GLU A 424 -29.61 12.98 -3.69
CA GLU A 424 -28.93 11.70 -3.92
C GLU A 424 -29.74 10.80 -4.87
N ALA A 425 -31.06 10.72 -4.68
CA ALA A 425 -31.95 9.95 -5.55
C ALA A 425 -32.02 10.52 -6.98
N GLN A 426 -31.97 11.85 -7.14
CA GLN A 426 -31.85 12.49 -8.44
C GLN A 426 -30.54 12.13 -9.14
N ARG A 427 -29.40 12.12 -8.44
CA ARG A 427 -28.12 11.65 -9.01
C ARG A 427 -28.22 10.18 -9.41
N ALA A 428 -28.77 9.33 -8.55
CA ALA A 428 -28.99 7.92 -8.83
C ALA A 428 -29.87 7.68 -10.06
N SER A 429 -30.89 8.51 -10.30
CA SER A 429 -31.81 8.36 -11.44
C SER A 429 -31.11 8.30 -12.81
N MET A 430 -29.99 9.04 -12.97
CA MET A 430 -29.18 9.01 -14.19
C MET A 430 -28.54 7.63 -14.41
N PHE A 431 -28.01 7.03 -13.33
CA PHE A 431 -27.44 5.69 -13.37
C PHE A 431 -28.50 4.63 -13.62
N VAL A 432 -29.66 4.74 -12.96
CA VAL A 432 -30.79 3.81 -13.16
C VAL A 432 -31.18 3.77 -14.64
N ARG A 433 -31.38 4.94 -15.28
CA ARG A 433 -31.68 5.02 -16.72
C ARG A 433 -30.59 4.38 -17.57
N GLY A 434 -29.33 4.67 -17.27
CA GLY A 434 -28.18 4.07 -17.96
C GLY A 434 -28.14 2.53 -17.83
N TYR A 435 -28.47 1.99 -16.67
CA TYR A 435 -28.51 0.55 -16.43
C TYR A 435 -29.70 -0.13 -17.09
N LYS A 436 -30.86 0.53 -17.16
CA LYS A 436 -32.02 0.02 -17.90
C LYS A 436 -31.75 -0.09 -19.40
N LEU A 437 -31.02 0.87 -19.98
CA LEU A 437 -30.51 0.76 -21.36
C LEU A 437 -29.57 -0.44 -21.58
N ARG A 438 -28.97 -0.96 -20.50
CA ARG A 438 -28.15 -2.19 -20.48
C ARG A 438 -28.92 -3.41 -19.99
N ASN A 439 -30.24 -3.42 -20.17
CA ASN A 439 -31.15 -4.52 -19.85
C ASN A 439 -31.32 -4.83 -18.36
N ALA A 440 -31.00 -3.92 -17.44
CA ALA A 440 -31.41 -4.07 -16.04
C ALA A 440 -32.94 -3.90 -15.90
N LYS A 441 -33.59 -4.72 -15.06
CA LYS A 441 -35.04 -4.69 -14.83
C LYS A 441 -35.39 -3.97 -13.52
N GLY A 442 -36.58 -3.39 -13.44
CA GLY A 442 -37.02 -2.62 -12.28
C GLY A 442 -36.60 -1.14 -12.33
N GLY A 443 -36.82 -0.45 -11.23
CA GLY A 443 -36.51 0.96 -11.03
C GLY A 443 -37.59 1.91 -11.51
N GLU A 444 -38.71 1.42 -12.05
CA GLU A 444 -39.84 2.26 -12.49
C GLU A 444 -40.43 3.05 -11.32
N LYS A 445 -40.80 2.36 -10.23
CA LYS A 445 -41.44 2.97 -9.06
C LYS A 445 -40.50 3.96 -8.37
N PHE A 446 -39.21 3.63 -8.28
CA PHE A 446 -38.19 4.55 -7.80
C PHE A 446 -38.09 5.81 -8.67
N LEU A 447 -38.04 5.67 -9.99
CA LEU A 447 -37.94 6.81 -10.92
C LEU A 447 -39.19 7.71 -10.85
N GLU A 448 -40.38 7.13 -10.79
CA GLU A 448 -41.65 7.85 -10.62
C GLU A 448 -41.65 8.69 -9.35
N ARG A 449 -41.28 8.07 -8.22
CA ARG A 449 -41.14 8.76 -6.93
C ARG A 449 -40.13 9.92 -6.98
N VAL A 450 -39.01 9.76 -7.68
CA VAL A 450 -38.03 10.84 -7.85
C VAL A 450 -38.62 12.00 -8.66
N THR A 451 -39.39 11.71 -9.73
CA THR A 451 -40.06 12.75 -10.51
C THR A 451 -41.15 13.47 -9.73
N GLU A 452 -41.99 12.74 -8.98
CA GLU A 452 -43.04 13.30 -8.14
C GLU A 452 -42.47 14.18 -7.02
N ALA A 453 -41.44 13.70 -6.31
CA ALA A 453 -40.78 14.47 -5.26
C ALA A 453 -40.09 15.71 -5.82
N LYS A 454 -39.54 15.64 -7.05
CA LYS A 454 -38.98 16.80 -7.73
C LYS A 454 -40.06 17.82 -8.10
N SER A 455 -41.18 17.39 -8.67
CA SER A 455 -42.28 18.31 -9.01
C SER A 455 -42.88 18.95 -7.77
N LEU A 456 -43.05 18.19 -6.68
CA LEU A 456 -43.53 18.73 -5.40
C LEU A 456 -42.55 19.77 -4.83
N HIS A 457 -41.24 19.50 -4.89
CA HIS A 457 -40.23 20.45 -4.43
C HIS A 457 -40.16 21.73 -5.30
N GLU A 458 -40.38 21.61 -6.61
CA GLU A 458 -40.49 22.76 -7.52
C GLU A 458 -41.79 23.54 -7.30
N CYS A 459 -42.92 22.87 -7.06
CA CYS A 459 -44.20 23.49 -6.69
C CYS A 459 -44.10 24.23 -5.36
N VAL A 460 -43.47 23.65 -4.32
CA VAL A 460 -43.25 24.33 -3.04
C VAL A 460 -42.33 25.54 -3.21
N LYS A 461 -41.32 25.48 -4.09
CA LYS A 461 -40.52 26.67 -4.42
C LYS A 461 -41.30 27.74 -5.18
N MET A 462 -42.25 27.35 -6.04
CA MET A 462 -43.13 28.28 -6.75
C MET A 462 -44.24 28.86 -5.87
N GLU A 463 -44.77 28.10 -4.91
CA GLU A 463 -45.74 28.62 -3.92
C GLU A 463 -45.07 29.55 -2.89
N VAL A 464 -43.75 29.42 -2.72
CA VAL A 464 -42.89 30.36 -1.98
C VAL A 464 -42.12 31.26 -2.97
N ASP A 465 -42.79 31.76 -4.01
CA ASP A 465 -42.28 32.88 -4.78
C ASP A 465 -42.31 34.12 -3.88
N GLU A 466 -41.17 34.81 -3.78
CA GLU A 466 -40.89 35.95 -2.89
C GLU A 466 -41.69 37.23 -3.19
N SER A 467 -42.79 37.13 -3.93
CA SER A 467 -43.70 38.25 -4.21
C SER A 467 -44.93 38.18 -3.29
N ASP A 468 -44.93 39.10 -2.33
CA ASP A 468 -46.08 39.56 -1.53
C ASP A 468 -46.49 38.75 -0.28
N ILE A 469 -45.59 38.66 0.70
CA ILE A 469 -46.03 38.49 2.10
C ILE A 469 -46.56 39.83 2.63
N TYR A 470 -47.87 40.07 2.53
CA TYR A 470 -48.53 41.16 3.25
C TYR A 470 -48.78 40.78 4.71
N MET A 471 -47.89 41.19 5.61
CA MET A 471 -48.21 41.20 7.05
C MET A 471 -49.04 42.45 7.40
N LYS A 472 -50.34 42.26 7.63
CA LYS A 472 -51.16 43.25 8.35
C LYS A 472 -50.90 43.11 9.85
N LEU A 473 -50.04 43.95 10.39
CA LEU A 473 -50.00 44.19 11.84
C LEU A 473 -51.30 44.89 12.23
N ASN A 474 -52.14 44.20 13.01
CA ASN A 474 -53.23 44.87 13.71
C ASN A 474 -52.64 45.94 14.62
N SER A 475 -53.22 47.14 14.57
CA SER A 475 -52.83 48.29 15.39
C SER A 475 -52.67 47.91 16.86
N LEU A 476 -51.59 48.37 17.49
CA LEU A 476 -51.33 48.18 18.92
C LEU A 476 -52.53 48.66 19.77
N PRO A 477 -52.80 48.02 20.93
CA PRO A 477 -53.76 48.55 21.88
C PRO A 477 -53.30 49.92 22.37
N THR A 478 -54.22 50.89 22.34
CA THR A 478 -54.06 52.23 22.91
C THR A 478 -53.70 52.14 24.39
N VAL A 479 -52.42 52.33 24.70
CA VAL A 479 -51.96 52.68 26.05
C VAL A 479 -50.88 53.73 25.84
N PHE A 480 -51.05 54.86 26.54
CA PHE A 480 -50.25 56.10 26.56
C PHE A 480 -50.74 57.22 25.62
N ASP A 481 -51.63 58.05 26.17
CA ASP A 481 -51.67 59.48 25.90
C ASP A 481 -50.34 60.12 26.31
N ALA A 482 -49.69 60.83 25.37
CA ALA A 482 -49.01 62.11 25.55
C ALA A 482 -48.08 62.40 24.37
N ASP A 483 -48.48 63.40 23.58
CA ASP A 483 -47.71 64.47 22.92
C ASP A 483 -46.31 64.20 22.32
N ASP A 484 -46.21 64.56 21.03
CA ASP A 484 -45.02 64.90 20.24
C ASP A 484 -43.91 63.84 20.12
N VAL A 485 -44.09 62.90 19.18
CA VAL A 485 -42.96 62.32 18.42
C VAL A 485 -43.38 62.11 16.95
N ASP A 486 -42.78 62.87 16.05
CA ASP A 486 -42.83 62.68 14.59
C ASP A 486 -42.10 61.38 14.20
N MET A 487 -42.78 60.23 14.30
CA MET A 487 -42.26 58.96 13.80
C MET A 487 -42.54 58.83 12.31
N LYS A 488 -41.53 59.22 11.52
CA LYS A 488 -41.39 58.84 10.11
C LYS A 488 -41.76 57.38 9.92
N ARG A 489 -42.77 57.10 9.09
CA ARG A 489 -43.05 55.78 8.53
C ARG A 489 -41.73 55.20 7.97
N ILE A 490 -41.16 54.21 8.64
CA ILE A 490 -40.06 53.44 8.06
C ILE A 490 -40.70 52.47 7.07
N ILE A 491 -40.77 52.91 5.82
CA ILE A 491 -41.11 52.03 4.69
C ILE A 491 -39.84 51.26 4.36
N PHE A 492 -39.75 50.01 4.81
CA PHE A 492 -38.69 49.09 4.38
C PHE A 492 -39.08 48.50 3.03
N ASN A 493 -38.65 49.14 1.94
CA ASN A 493 -38.73 48.52 0.62
C ASN A 493 -37.52 47.61 0.42
N HIS A 494 -37.81 46.32 0.29
CA HIS A 494 -36.90 45.20 -0.01
C HIS A 494 -35.91 44.82 1.10
N MET A 495 -36.30 43.80 1.87
CA MET A 495 -35.42 43.03 2.74
C MET A 495 -35.56 41.56 2.36
N SER A 496 -34.44 40.84 2.18
CA SER A 496 -34.48 39.40 1.93
C SER A 496 -34.93 38.64 3.18
N VAL A 497 -35.48 37.43 3.01
CA VAL A 497 -35.94 36.59 4.14
C VAL A 497 -34.82 36.34 5.16
N THR A 498 -33.57 36.21 4.69
CA THR A 498 -32.38 36.09 5.53
C THR A 498 -32.05 37.33 6.35
N GLU A 499 -32.29 38.53 5.82
CA GLU A 499 -32.09 39.78 6.56
C GLU A 499 -33.19 40.02 7.60
N LEU A 500 -34.43 39.60 7.29
CA LEU A 500 -35.55 39.68 8.22
C LEU A 500 -35.37 38.74 9.43
N ILE A 501 -34.90 37.50 9.19
CA ILE A 501 -34.59 36.54 10.27
C ILE A 501 -33.47 37.09 11.16
N ASN A 502 -32.41 37.65 10.58
CA ASN A 502 -31.33 38.29 11.34
C ASN A 502 -31.80 39.51 12.16
N CYS A 503 -32.77 40.28 11.65
CA CYS A 503 -33.36 41.40 12.40
C CYS A 503 -34.21 40.90 13.58
N ILE A 504 -35.01 39.85 13.40
CA ILE A 504 -35.85 39.27 14.46
C ILE A 504 -34.99 38.60 15.55
N GLU A 505 -33.91 37.91 15.16
CA GLU A 505 -32.96 37.32 16.11
C GLU A 505 -32.19 38.37 16.92
N ARG A 506 -31.92 39.55 16.34
CA ARG A 506 -31.32 40.68 17.06
C ARG A 506 -32.26 41.33 18.07
N VAL A 507 -33.58 41.28 17.87
CA VAL A 507 -34.57 41.83 18.82
C VAL A 507 -34.72 40.94 20.06
N LYS A 508 -34.48 39.62 19.95
CA LYS A 508 -34.51 38.69 21.09
C LYS A 508 -33.40 38.87 22.14
N PHE A 509 -32.47 39.81 21.94
CA PHE A 509 -31.41 40.13 22.92
C PHE A 509 -31.63 41.44 23.71
N TRP A 510 -32.76 42.12 23.51
CA TRP A 510 -33.15 43.29 24.30
C TRP A 510 -34.65 43.25 24.64
N THR A 511 -35.07 42.21 25.35
CA THR A 511 -36.17 42.13 26.33
C THR A 511 -36.19 40.70 26.86
#